data_AF-A0A8A0RRC1-F1
#
_entry.id   AF-A0A8A0RRC1-F1
#
_cell.length_a   1.000
_cell.length_b   1.000
_cell.length_c   1.000
_cell.angle_alpha   90.00
_cell.angle_beta   90.00
_cell.angle_gamma   90.00
#
_symmetry.space_group_name_H-M   'P 1'
#
loop_
_entity.id
_entity.type
_entity.pdbx_description
1 polymer ?
#
loop_
_entity_poly.entity_id
_entity_poly.type
_entity_poly.pdbx_seq_one_letter_code
_entity_poly.pdbx_strand_id
1 'polypeptide(L)'
;MQKTFLDVFEVKGPVQQETETERKDEVLKKEETFEEKLERLFGKNSLEQETEEAEEGETETAPERQRFKIENKEQLFWVMKKYRKIMEEKLENEAVAEKEIERIKNWLEKENEKLQQRLDFFAGLVEEYHRTLLEQDPKKKTLTTPYGSSKLRNLGPELIYDDERLIAWIEANTEEPEKYINIKKTPNKQRLKKDTEVVDDRLLVFKDTGEIVEGIAVLPRPPKFSIEIDVEEPKKERREG
;
A
#
# COMPACT_ATOMS: atom_id res chain seq x y z
N MET A 1 -97.62 17.35 -35.30
CA MET A 1 -97.57 18.77 -35.67
C MET A 1 -96.19 19.06 -36.25
N GLN A 2 -96.17 19.67 -37.42
CA GLN A 2 -94.98 20.09 -38.16
C GLN A 2 -94.26 21.25 -37.45
N LYS A 3 -92.93 21.31 -37.56
CA LYS A 3 -92.20 22.52 -38.01
C LYS A 3 -90.75 22.20 -38.38
N THR A 4 -90.47 22.47 -39.64
CA THR A 4 -89.21 22.56 -40.39
C THR A 4 -88.36 23.77 -40.01
N PHE A 5 -87.03 23.68 -40.09
CA PHE A 5 -86.09 24.59 -40.84
C PHE A 5 -84.63 24.13 -40.57
N LEU A 6 -83.94 23.47 -41.52
CA LEU A 6 -82.99 23.97 -42.54
C LEU A 6 -81.60 24.41 -42.01
N ASP A 7 -80.60 23.58 -42.39
CA ASP A 7 -79.17 23.78 -42.67
C ASP A 7 -78.31 24.83 -41.94
N VAL A 8 -77.10 24.42 -41.53
CA VAL A 8 -75.81 24.86 -42.11
C VAL A 8 -74.65 24.04 -41.49
N PHE A 9 -73.81 23.51 -42.37
CA PHE A 9 -72.48 22.94 -42.12
C PHE A 9 -71.55 24.01 -41.50
N GLU A 10 -70.85 23.71 -40.39
CA GLU A 10 -69.48 24.20 -40.22
C GLU A 10 -68.65 23.28 -39.30
N VAL A 11 -67.55 22.81 -39.87
CA VAL A 11 -66.48 22.05 -39.23
C VAL A 11 -65.61 23.03 -38.44
N LYS A 12 -65.31 22.73 -37.16
CA LYS A 12 -63.99 22.99 -36.54
C LYS A 12 -63.89 22.52 -35.09
N GLY A 13 -62.84 21.74 -34.82
CA GLY A 13 -62.17 21.65 -33.51
C GLY A 13 -62.44 20.37 -32.73
N PRO A 14 -61.50 19.41 -32.68
CA PRO A 14 -61.57 18.36 -31.67
C PRO A 14 -61.31 18.97 -30.29
N VAL A 15 -62.26 18.69 -29.39
CA VAL A 15 -62.19 18.87 -27.94
C VAL A 15 -60.96 18.10 -27.43
N GLN A 16 -60.04 18.81 -26.80
CA GLN A 16 -58.88 18.21 -26.15
C GLN A 16 -59.37 17.39 -24.94
N GLN A 17 -59.26 16.07 -25.04
CA GLN A 17 -59.23 15.18 -23.89
C GLN A 17 -57.78 15.16 -23.41
N GLU A 18 -57.50 15.85 -22.30
CA GLU A 18 -56.25 15.70 -21.56
C GLU A 18 -56.15 14.24 -21.12
N THR A 19 -55.27 13.48 -21.77
CA THR A 19 -55.06 12.08 -21.45
C THR A 19 -54.18 11.97 -20.21
N GLU A 20 -54.61 11.10 -19.30
CA GLU A 20 -54.02 10.74 -18.01
C GLU A 20 -52.55 10.23 -18.08
N THR A 21 -51.99 10.16 -19.28
CA THR A 21 -50.59 9.80 -19.58
C THR A 21 -49.64 10.98 -19.33
N GLU A 22 -50.04 12.22 -19.59
CA GLU A 22 -49.15 13.39 -19.44
C GLU A 22 -48.85 13.72 -17.97
N ARG A 23 -49.73 13.34 -17.03
CA ARG A 23 -49.48 13.51 -15.58
C ARG A 23 -48.47 12.54 -15.00
N LYS A 24 -48.16 11.42 -15.66
CA LYS A 24 -47.13 10.48 -15.19
C LYS A 24 -45.75 10.79 -15.76
N ASP A 25 -45.68 11.37 -16.95
CA ASP A 25 -44.42 11.78 -17.57
C ASP A 25 -43.94 13.17 -17.09
N GLU A 26 -44.83 14.01 -16.56
CA GLU A 26 -44.46 15.30 -15.95
C GLU A 26 -43.98 15.17 -14.49
N VAL A 27 -44.40 14.11 -13.78
CA VAL A 27 -43.87 13.77 -12.44
C VAL A 27 -42.51 13.08 -12.53
N LEU A 28 -42.16 12.51 -13.69
CA LEU A 28 -40.86 11.88 -13.95
C LEU A 28 -39.73 12.88 -14.30
N LYS A 29 -39.93 14.19 -14.08
CA LYS A 29 -38.95 15.25 -14.36
C LYS A 29 -38.53 16.07 -13.13
N LYS A 30 -38.73 15.59 -11.91
CA LYS A 30 -38.33 16.35 -10.70
C LYS A 30 -37.63 15.60 -9.58
N GLU A 31 -37.14 14.39 -9.81
CA GLU A 31 -36.25 13.73 -8.86
C GLU A 31 -34.93 13.43 -9.56
N GLU A 32 -34.02 14.41 -9.50
CA GLU A 32 -32.59 14.19 -9.75
C GLU A 32 -32.19 13.00 -8.87
N THR A 33 -31.67 11.93 -9.48
CA THR A 33 -31.33 10.74 -8.68
C THR A 33 -30.26 11.13 -7.67
N PHE A 34 -30.31 10.54 -6.47
CA PHE A 34 -29.33 10.82 -5.43
C PHE A 34 -27.88 10.64 -5.93
N GLU A 35 -27.67 9.67 -6.82
CA GLU A 35 -26.39 9.42 -7.48
C GLU A 35 -25.99 10.56 -8.43
N GLU A 36 -26.89 11.07 -9.27
CA GLU A 36 -26.62 12.23 -10.15
C GLU A 36 -26.34 13.51 -9.36
N LYS A 37 -27.07 13.72 -8.25
CA LYS A 37 -26.87 14.86 -7.35
C LYS A 37 -25.49 14.79 -6.67
N LEU A 38 -25.05 13.59 -6.28
CA LEU A 38 -23.72 13.37 -5.72
C LEU A 38 -22.62 13.50 -6.79
N GLU A 39 -22.83 12.98 -8.01
CA GLU A 39 -21.87 13.15 -9.11
C GLU A 39 -21.75 14.59 -9.57
N ARG A 40 -22.82 15.38 -9.49
CA ARG A 40 -22.75 16.83 -9.76
C ARG A 40 -21.99 17.59 -8.67
N LEU A 41 -22.13 17.18 -7.40
CA LEU A 41 -21.42 17.78 -6.27
C LEU A 41 -19.91 17.47 -6.28
N PHE A 42 -19.51 16.26 -6.71
CA PHE A 42 -18.12 15.79 -6.61
C PHE A 42 -17.42 15.53 -7.95
N GLY A 43 -18.16 15.34 -9.04
CA GLY A 43 -17.63 14.97 -10.36
C GLY A 43 -17.10 16.13 -11.20
N LYS A 44 -17.29 17.38 -10.75
CA LYS A 44 -16.75 18.58 -11.43
C LYS A 44 -15.86 19.48 -10.56
N ASN A 45 -15.62 19.13 -9.30
CA ASN A 45 -14.77 19.91 -8.40
C ASN A 45 -13.80 18.97 -7.68
N SER A 46 -12.63 18.69 -8.26
CA SER A 46 -11.49 18.29 -7.42
C SER A 46 -10.10 18.38 -8.06
N LEU A 47 -9.91 18.52 -9.38
CA LEU A 47 -8.54 18.44 -9.94
C LEU A 47 -8.18 19.43 -11.06
N GLU A 48 -9.13 20.17 -11.63
CA GLU A 48 -8.83 21.12 -12.73
C GLU A 48 -8.79 22.60 -12.30
N GLN A 49 -9.27 22.96 -11.10
CA GLN A 49 -9.26 24.36 -10.63
C GLN A 49 -7.96 24.79 -9.92
N GLU A 50 -7.09 23.86 -9.52
CA GLU A 50 -5.90 24.21 -8.73
C GLU A 50 -4.69 24.68 -9.57
N THR A 51 -4.75 24.62 -10.91
CA THR A 51 -3.61 25.00 -11.76
C THR A 51 -3.75 26.34 -12.51
N GLU A 52 -4.88 27.06 -12.38
CA GLU A 52 -5.11 28.32 -13.12
C GLU A 52 -5.31 29.58 -12.25
N GLU A 53 -5.52 29.47 -10.94
CA GLU A 53 -5.80 30.63 -10.05
C GLU A 53 -4.54 31.24 -9.39
N ALA A 54 -3.40 31.28 -10.10
CA ALA A 54 -2.18 31.94 -9.62
C ALA A 54 -1.96 33.36 -10.17
N GLU A 55 -2.92 33.93 -10.91
CA GLU A 55 -2.89 35.34 -11.31
C GLU A 55 -4.21 36.05 -10.95
N GLU A 56 -4.02 37.22 -10.33
CA GLU A 56 -4.98 38.30 -10.08
C GLU A 56 -5.92 38.16 -8.88
N GLY A 57 -5.68 39.03 -7.90
CA GLY A 57 -6.53 39.19 -6.74
C GLY A 57 -7.77 40.02 -7.04
N GLU A 58 -8.84 39.74 -6.31
CA GLU A 58 -9.61 40.68 -5.51
C GLU A 58 -10.70 39.90 -4.77
N THR A 59 -11.05 40.37 -3.58
CA THR A 59 -11.89 39.70 -2.60
C THR A 59 -13.36 39.64 -3.00
N GLU A 60 -13.90 38.43 -3.15
CA GLU A 60 -15.30 38.12 -2.84
C GLU A 60 -15.36 36.87 -1.96
N THR A 61 -16.13 36.96 -0.86
CA THR A 61 -16.30 35.89 0.11
C THR A 61 -16.89 34.65 -0.57
N ALA A 62 -16.04 33.69 -0.90
CA ALA A 62 -16.47 32.37 -1.33
C ALA A 62 -17.38 31.75 -0.26
N PRO A 63 -18.57 31.22 -0.60
CA PRO A 63 -19.37 30.49 0.37
C PRO A 63 -18.50 29.36 0.92
N GLU A 64 -18.42 29.23 2.25
CA GLU A 64 -17.70 28.14 2.90
C GLU A 64 -18.10 26.82 2.23
N ARG A 65 -17.20 26.23 1.43
CA ARG A 65 -17.45 24.96 0.76
C ARG A 65 -17.62 23.91 1.85
N GLN A 66 -18.87 23.61 2.22
CA GLN A 66 -19.19 22.64 3.26
C GLN A 66 -18.58 21.30 2.86
N ARG A 67 -17.75 20.73 3.75
CA ARG A 67 -17.14 19.41 3.52
C ARG A 67 -18.23 18.34 3.52
N PHE A 68 -18.12 17.38 2.60
CA PHE A 68 -19.01 16.23 2.57
C PHE A 68 -18.95 15.46 3.89
N LYS A 69 -20.11 15.21 4.50
CA LYS A 69 -20.25 14.40 5.70
C LYS A 69 -21.21 13.26 5.42
N ILE A 70 -20.82 12.06 5.84
CA ILE A 70 -21.67 10.87 5.77
C ILE A 70 -22.66 10.94 6.93
N GLU A 71 -23.94 11.00 6.61
CA GLU A 71 -25.06 11.10 7.57
C GLU A 71 -25.94 9.86 7.57
N ASN A 72 -25.92 9.07 6.49
CA ASN A 72 -26.71 7.84 6.37
C ASN A 72 -25.94 6.67 5.74
N LYS A 73 -26.53 5.47 5.80
CA LYS A 73 -25.92 4.22 5.32
C LYS A 73 -25.73 4.19 3.80
N GLU A 74 -26.61 4.83 3.03
CA GLU A 74 -26.51 4.89 1.57
C GLU A 74 -25.32 5.73 1.13
N GLN A 75 -25.08 6.86 1.80
CA GLN A 75 -23.88 7.68 1.62
C GLN A 75 -22.61 6.92 1.98
N LEU A 76 -22.62 6.13 3.06
CA LEU A 76 -21.48 5.29 3.44
C LEU A 76 -21.17 4.26 2.35
N PHE A 77 -22.19 3.57 1.83
CA PHE A 77 -22.04 2.60 0.75
C PHE A 77 -21.48 3.23 -0.52
N TRP A 78 -21.97 4.42 -0.86
CA TRP A 78 -21.45 5.17 -2.00
C TRP A 78 -19.99 5.58 -1.81
N VAL A 79 -19.61 6.10 -0.64
CA VAL A 79 -18.20 6.43 -0.33
C VAL A 79 -17.31 5.20 -0.39
N MET A 80 -17.75 4.07 0.19
CA MET A 80 -16.99 2.81 0.13
C MET A 80 -16.81 2.30 -1.30
N LYS A 81 -17.85 2.41 -2.15
CA LYS A 81 -17.78 2.08 -3.58
C LYS A 81 -16.79 2.98 -4.32
N LYS A 82 -16.81 4.30 -4.08
CA LYS A 82 -15.86 5.24 -4.70
C LYS A 82 -14.43 5.01 -4.20
N TYR A 83 -14.23 4.80 -2.89
CA TYR A 83 -12.93 4.47 -2.33
C TYR A 83 -12.38 3.19 -2.94
N ARG A 84 -13.19 2.13 -3.08
CA ARG A 84 -12.79 0.89 -3.75
C ARG A 84 -12.27 1.14 -5.16
N LYS A 85 -13.02 1.91 -5.97
CA LYS A 85 -12.61 2.25 -7.33
C LYS A 85 -11.26 3.00 -7.38
N ILE A 86 -11.06 3.98 -6.50
CA ILE A 86 -9.80 4.72 -6.40
C ILE A 86 -8.66 3.78 -5.99
N MET A 87 -8.94 2.82 -5.10
CA MET A 87 -7.94 1.83 -4.66
C MET A 87 -7.57 0.88 -5.79
N GLU A 88 -8.54 0.44 -6.60
CA GLU A 88 -8.31 -0.34 -7.83
C GLU A 88 -7.43 0.44 -8.83
N GLU A 89 -7.78 1.70 -9.13
CA GLU A 89 -6.97 2.58 -10.01
C GLU A 89 -5.55 2.78 -9.48
N LYS A 90 -5.40 2.93 -8.15
CA LYS A 90 -4.08 3.03 -7.51
C LYS A 90 -3.26 1.75 -7.72
N LEU A 91 -3.85 0.57 -7.50
CA LEU A 91 -3.17 -0.71 -7.69
C LEU A 91 -2.78 -0.94 -9.15
N GLU A 92 -3.62 -0.53 -10.10
CA GLU A 92 -3.29 -0.58 -11.53
C GLU A 92 -2.06 0.28 -11.86
N ASN A 93 -2.02 1.52 -11.34
CA ASN A 93 -0.87 2.42 -11.49
C ASN A 93 0.41 1.82 -10.90
N GLU A 94 0.33 1.23 -9.69
CA GLU A 94 1.46 0.54 -9.05
C GLU A 94 1.93 -0.67 -9.89
N ALA A 95 1.00 -1.44 -10.46
CA ALA A 95 1.34 -2.57 -11.32
C ALA A 95 2.03 -2.15 -12.63
N VAL A 96 1.61 -1.04 -13.24
CA VAL A 96 2.27 -0.47 -14.42
C VAL A 96 3.67 0.01 -14.08
N ALA A 97 3.83 0.73 -12.96
CA ALA A 97 5.13 1.20 -12.49
C ALA A 97 6.11 0.05 -12.22
N GLU A 98 5.65 -1.01 -11.54
CA GLU A 98 6.49 -2.18 -11.24
C GLU A 98 6.97 -2.88 -12.53
N LYS A 99 6.10 -3.03 -13.53
CA LYS A 99 6.46 -3.58 -14.84
C LYS A 99 7.53 -2.74 -15.55
N GLU A 100 7.43 -1.42 -15.47
CA GLU A 100 8.42 -0.53 -16.10
C GLU A 100 9.75 -0.53 -15.34
N ILE A 101 9.72 -0.56 -14.01
CA ILE A 101 10.94 -0.74 -13.19
C ILE A 101 11.65 -2.03 -13.56
N GLU A 102 10.91 -3.13 -13.69
CA GLU A 102 11.45 -4.42 -14.10
C GLU A 102 12.06 -4.34 -15.51
N ARG A 103 11.38 -3.70 -16.45
CA ARG A 103 11.89 -3.47 -17.81
C ARG A 103 13.21 -2.70 -17.80
N ILE A 104 13.28 -1.60 -17.04
CA ILE A 104 14.49 -0.78 -16.94
C ILE A 104 15.63 -1.56 -16.29
N LYS A 105 15.36 -2.34 -15.22
CA LYS A 105 16.36 -3.21 -14.60
C LYS A 105 16.90 -4.25 -15.57
N ASN A 106 16.02 -4.93 -16.31
CA ASN A 106 16.43 -5.93 -17.31
C ASN A 106 17.22 -5.31 -18.46
N TRP A 107 16.87 -4.09 -18.90
CA TRP A 107 17.64 -3.37 -19.90
C TRP A 107 19.03 -3.00 -19.37
N LEU A 108 19.12 -2.48 -18.14
CA LEU A 108 20.39 -2.12 -17.50
C LEU A 108 21.31 -3.34 -17.33
N GLU A 109 20.75 -4.47 -16.92
CA GLU A 109 21.47 -5.73 -16.78
C GLU A 109 22.07 -6.17 -18.12
N LYS A 110 21.27 -6.16 -19.20
CA LYS A 110 21.73 -6.52 -20.54
C LYS A 110 22.82 -5.59 -21.08
N GLU A 111 22.68 -4.29 -20.86
CA GLU A 111 23.69 -3.32 -21.30
C GLU A 111 25.02 -3.53 -20.55
N ASN A 112 24.95 -3.86 -19.27
CA ASN A 112 26.12 -4.11 -18.44
C ASN A 112 26.67 -5.54 -18.55
N GLU A 113 25.94 -6.49 -19.12
CA GLU A 113 26.35 -7.91 -19.19
C GLU A 113 27.70 -8.07 -19.88
N LYS A 114 27.87 -7.47 -21.07
CA LYS A 114 29.14 -7.52 -21.82
C LYS A 114 30.27 -6.79 -21.09
N LEU A 115 29.95 -5.72 -20.37
CA LEU A 115 30.94 -4.99 -19.57
C LEU A 115 31.39 -5.83 -18.38
N GLN A 116 30.46 -6.51 -17.71
CA GLN A 116 30.74 -7.42 -16.61
C GLN A 116 31.60 -8.60 -17.07
N GLN A 117 31.27 -9.23 -18.19
CA GLN A 117 32.10 -10.30 -18.78
C GLN A 117 33.54 -9.84 -19.05
N ARG A 118 33.72 -8.60 -19.53
CA ARG A 118 35.05 -8.02 -19.74
C ARG A 118 35.77 -7.73 -18.43
N LEU A 119 35.07 -7.20 -17.43
CA LEU A 119 35.61 -6.98 -16.08
C LEU A 119 36.08 -8.30 -15.46
N ASP A 120 35.27 -9.35 -15.54
CA ASP A 120 35.59 -10.67 -14.99
C ASP A 120 36.80 -11.29 -15.70
N PHE A 121 36.88 -11.15 -17.04
CA PHE A 121 38.05 -11.57 -17.80
C PHE A 121 39.33 -10.91 -17.32
N PHE A 122 39.34 -9.57 -17.18
CA PHE A 122 40.53 -8.85 -16.71
C PHE A 122 40.82 -9.13 -15.23
N ALA A 123 39.80 -9.29 -14.40
CA ALA A 123 39.97 -9.69 -13.00
C ALA A 123 40.65 -11.06 -12.90
N GLY A 124 40.28 -12.02 -13.75
CA GLY A 124 40.93 -13.33 -13.85
C GLY A 124 42.41 -13.23 -14.23
N LEU A 125 42.78 -12.39 -15.20
CA LEU A 125 44.19 -12.15 -15.56
C LEU A 125 45.00 -11.56 -14.39
N VAL A 126 44.41 -10.61 -13.67
CA VAL A 126 45.04 -10.01 -12.48
C VAL A 126 45.20 -11.05 -11.37
N GLU A 127 44.21 -11.91 -11.17
CA GLU A 127 44.27 -12.99 -10.19
C GLU A 127 45.35 -14.02 -10.54
N GLU A 128 45.42 -14.49 -11.78
CA GLU A 128 46.40 -15.46 -12.26
C GLU A 128 47.83 -14.94 -12.05
N TYR A 129 48.07 -13.68 -12.44
CA TYR A 129 49.36 -13.02 -12.22
C TYR A 129 49.69 -12.88 -10.72
N HIS A 130 48.73 -12.46 -9.89
CA HIS A 130 48.94 -12.30 -8.45
C HIS A 130 49.22 -13.65 -7.78
N ARG A 131 48.54 -14.72 -8.19
CA ARG A 131 48.78 -16.08 -7.69
C ARG A 131 50.19 -16.57 -8.04
N THR A 132 50.64 -16.34 -9.27
CA THR A 132 52.02 -16.67 -9.70
C THR A 132 53.07 -15.91 -8.86
N LEU A 133 52.83 -14.64 -8.55
CA LEU A 133 53.72 -13.87 -7.68
C LEU A 133 53.70 -14.37 -6.23
N LEU A 134 52.56 -14.85 -5.74
CA LEU A 134 52.44 -15.39 -4.39
C LEU A 134 53.18 -16.74 -4.26
N GLU A 135 53.17 -17.57 -5.30
CA GLU A 135 53.96 -18.80 -5.37
C GLU A 135 55.47 -18.53 -5.28
N GLN A 136 55.93 -17.43 -5.89
CA GLN A 136 57.32 -17.00 -5.84
C GLN A 136 57.68 -16.33 -4.50
N ASP A 137 56.78 -15.52 -3.96
CA ASP A 137 56.96 -14.81 -2.69
C ASP A 137 55.63 -14.75 -1.90
N PRO A 138 55.45 -15.63 -0.89
CA PRO A 138 54.25 -15.66 -0.06
C PRO A 138 53.96 -14.37 0.72
N LYS A 139 54.90 -13.42 0.78
CA LYS A 139 54.71 -12.12 1.42
C LYS A 139 54.02 -11.09 0.50
N LYS A 140 53.97 -11.33 -0.81
CA LYS A 140 53.31 -10.44 -1.79
C LYS A 140 51.81 -10.67 -1.84
N LYS A 141 51.12 -10.46 -0.71
CA LYS A 141 49.65 -10.56 -0.61
C LYS A 141 48.92 -9.33 -1.15
N THR A 142 49.66 -8.29 -1.52
CA THR A 142 49.11 -7.04 -2.04
C THR A 142 49.97 -6.57 -3.20
N LEU A 143 49.32 -6.33 -4.34
CA LEU A 143 49.89 -5.69 -5.51
C LEU A 143 49.25 -4.32 -5.67
N THR A 144 50.07 -3.28 -5.64
CA THR A 144 49.63 -1.89 -5.80
C THR A 144 50.10 -1.37 -7.14
N THR A 145 49.18 -0.75 -7.88
CA THR A 145 49.46 -0.01 -9.11
C THR A 145 48.91 1.42 -8.96
N PRO A 146 49.32 2.37 -9.81
CA PRO A 146 48.74 3.71 -9.82
C PRO A 146 47.22 3.74 -10.07
N TYR A 147 46.67 2.65 -10.63
CA TYR A 147 45.26 2.53 -11.02
C TYR A 147 44.43 1.66 -10.07
N GLY A 148 45.03 1.10 -9.01
CA GLY A 148 44.30 0.27 -8.04
C GLY A 148 45.20 -0.72 -7.30
N SER A 149 44.56 -1.68 -6.64
CA SER A 149 45.29 -2.74 -5.93
C SER A 149 44.57 -4.07 -5.98
N SER A 150 45.32 -5.15 -6.18
CA SER A 150 44.85 -6.51 -5.98
C SER A 150 45.34 -6.99 -4.61
N LYS A 151 44.45 -7.58 -3.79
CA LYS A 151 44.75 -8.00 -2.42
C LYS A 151 44.23 -9.40 -2.19
N LEU A 152 45.09 -10.31 -1.73
CA LEU A 152 44.67 -11.60 -1.21
C LEU A 152 44.53 -11.49 0.31
N ARG A 153 43.32 -11.75 0.79
CA ARG A 153 43.02 -11.82 2.23
C ARG A 153 42.88 -13.27 2.63
N ASN A 154 43.55 -13.66 3.71
CA ASN A 154 43.29 -14.94 4.34
C ASN A 154 41.93 -14.83 5.05
N LEU A 155 40.92 -15.49 4.51
CA LEU A 155 39.67 -15.77 5.21
C LEU A 155 39.96 -17.02 6.03
N GLY A 156 39.69 -16.99 7.34
CA GLY A 156 39.80 -18.19 8.17
C GLY A 156 38.92 -19.32 7.63
N PRO A 157 38.99 -20.53 8.23
CA PRO A 157 38.13 -21.62 7.83
C PRO A 157 36.66 -21.21 7.90
N GLU A 158 35.87 -21.63 6.91
CA GLU A 158 34.43 -21.53 6.97
C GLU A 158 33.94 -22.49 8.06
N LEU A 159 33.30 -21.94 9.09
CA LEU A 159 32.71 -22.70 10.17
C LEU A 159 31.23 -22.88 9.87
N ILE A 160 30.86 -24.10 9.47
CA ILE A 160 29.46 -24.50 9.30
C ILE A 160 28.99 -25.01 10.66
N TYR A 161 28.01 -24.32 11.24
CA TYR A 161 27.50 -24.63 12.58
C TYR A 161 26.24 -25.49 12.50
N ASP A 162 26.22 -26.55 13.30
CA ASP A 162 25.01 -27.29 13.67
C ASP A 162 24.71 -26.91 15.13
N ASP A 163 23.83 -25.92 15.30
CA ASP A 163 23.59 -25.29 16.60
C ASP A 163 23.07 -26.30 17.63
N GLU A 164 22.23 -27.27 17.24
CA GLU A 164 21.68 -28.27 18.15
C GLU A 164 22.78 -29.18 18.71
N ARG A 165 23.65 -29.70 17.83
CA ARG A 165 24.77 -30.54 18.26
C ARG A 165 25.82 -29.75 19.02
N LEU A 166 26.07 -28.51 18.62
CA LEU A 166 27.04 -27.64 19.27
C LEU A 166 26.61 -27.28 20.69
N ILE A 167 25.35 -26.91 20.89
CA ILE A 167 24.79 -26.62 22.22
C ILE A 167 24.90 -27.87 23.12
N ALA A 168 24.45 -29.04 22.64
CA ALA A 168 24.54 -30.28 23.41
C ALA A 168 25.98 -30.66 23.78
N TRP A 169 26.93 -30.44 22.87
CA TRP A 169 28.35 -30.68 23.14
C TRP A 169 28.90 -29.69 24.17
N ILE A 170 28.57 -28.39 24.08
CA ILE A 170 28.99 -27.36 25.03
C ILE A 170 28.48 -27.69 26.44
N GLU A 171 27.19 -28.03 26.57
CA GLU A 171 26.57 -28.39 27.85
C GLU A 171 27.20 -29.62 28.49
N ALA A 172 27.62 -30.61 27.70
CA ALA A 172 28.18 -31.87 28.21
C ALA A 172 29.69 -31.82 28.49
N ASN A 173 30.45 -30.96 27.80
CA ASN A 173 31.93 -31.02 27.78
C ASN A 173 32.62 -29.75 28.29
N THR A 174 31.88 -28.69 28.64
CA THR A 174 32.46 -27.42 29.10
C THR A 174 32.13 -27.17 30.56
N GLU A 175 33.10 -26.74 31.36
CA GLU A 175 32.90 -26.43 32.78
C GLU A 175 32.00 -25.19 33.00
N GLU A 176 31.94 -24.28 32.01
CA GLU A 176 31.17 -23.02 32.05
C GLU A 176 30.36 -22.80 30.76
N PRO A 177 29.30 -23.58 30.48
CA PRO A 177 28.54 -23.51 29.22
C PRO A 177 27.85 -22.14 29.00
N GLU A 178 27.52 -21.43 30.07
CA GLU A 178 26.90 -20.09 30.04
C GLU A 178 27.76 -19.03 29.34
N LYS A 179 29.09 -19.23 29.21
CA LYS A 179 29.98 -18.32 28.48
C LYS A 179 29.86 -18.43 26.96
N TYR A 180 29.38 -19.58 26.48
CA TYR A 180 29.37 -19.93 25.06
C TYR A 180 27.95 -20.00 24.49
N ILE A 181 26.93 -20.13 25.35
CA ILE A 181 25.52 -20.17 24.95
C ILE A 181 24.85 -18.83 25.27
N ASN A 182 24.36 -18.15 24.23
CA ASN A 182 23.63 -16.90 24.40
C ASN A 182 22.19 -17.17 24.88
N ILE A 183 21.92 -16.89 26.15
CA ILE A 183 20.57 -16.99 26.72
C ILE A 183 19.84 -15.66 26.53
N LYS A 184 18.91 -15.62 25.58
CA LYS A 184 18.04 -14.46 25.36
C LYS A 184 16.89 -14.43 26.38
N LYS A 185 17.12 -13.82 27.54
CA LYS A 185 16.06 -13.57 28.53
C LYS A 185 15.18 -12.40 28.09
N THR A 186 14.03 -12.70 27.49
CA THR A 186 13.01 -11.70 27.18
C THR A 186 11.73 -11.96 27.96
N PRO A 187 11.04 -10.91 28.46
CA PRO A 187 9.77 -11.08 29.13
C PRO A 187 8.75 -11.66 28.15
N ASN A 188 8.01 -12.68 28.60
CA ASN A 188 6.92 -13.24 27.82
C ASN A 188 5.72 -12.29 27.86
N LYS A 189 5.74 -11.29 26.97
CA LYS A 189 4.70 -10.26 26.87
C LYS A 189 3.31 -10.85 26.55
N GLN A 190 3.26 -11.98 25.86
CA GLN A 190 1.98 -12.64 25.54
C GLN A 190 1.33 -13.24 26.78
N ARG A 191 2.10 -13.98 27.59
CA ARG A 191 1.62 -14.52 28.85
C ARG A 191 1.28 -13.41 29.84
N LEU A 192 2.15 -12.40 29.96
CA LEU A 192 1.91 -11.24 30.81
C LEU A 192 0.57 -10.57 30.48
N LYS A 193 0.29 -10.28 29.20
CA LYS A 193 -1.00 -9.72 28.76
C LYS A 193 -2.22 -10.57 29.10
N LYS A 194 -2.09 -11.90 29.20
CA LYS A 194 -3.22 -12.79 29.56
C LYS A 194 -3.50 -12.76 31.06
N ASP A 195 -2.42 -12.80 31.84
CA ASP A 195 -2.45 -12.95 33.29
C ASP A 195 -2.64 -11.60 34.01
N THR A 196 -2.49 -10.49 33.29
CA THR A 196 -2.67 -9.13 33.82
C THR A 196 -3.87 -8.41 33.22
N GLU A 197 -4.39 -7.42 33.93
CA GLU A 197 -5.39 -6.47 33.45
C GLU A 197 -4.97 -5.02 33.70
N VAL A 198 -5.57 -4.10 32.95
CA VAL A 198 -5.34 -2.67 33.13
C VAL A 198 -6.36 -2.12 34.12
N VAL A 199 -5.88 -1.47 35.18
CA VAL A 199 -6.69 -0.78 36.19
C VAL A 199 -6.45 0.73 36.06
N ASP A 200 -7.54 1.51 36.10
CA ASP A 200 -7.55 2.98 36.03
C ASP A 200 -6.77 3.57 34.83
N ASP A 201 -6.74 2.85 33.70
CA ASP A 201 -6.05 3.21 32.45
C ASP A 201 -4.55 3.54 32.60
N ARG A 202 -3.94 3.15 33.72
CA ARG A 202 -2.57 3.56 34.10
C ARG A 202 -1.74 2.44 34.70
N LEU A 203 -2.38 1.45 35.34
CA LEU A 203 -1.70 0.38 36.05
C LEU A 203 -1.95 -0.95 35.36
N LEU A 204 -0.92 -1.79 35.29
CA LEU A 204 -1.04 -3.18 34.88
C LEU A 204 -0.95 -4.05 36.13
N VAL A 205 -1.95 -4.88 36.39
CA VAL A 205 -2.10 -5.65 37.64
C VAL A 205 -2.32 -7.13 37.32
N PHE A 206 -1.70 -8.05 38.06
CA PHE A 206 -1.98 -9.48 37.95
C PHE A 206 -3.39 -9.81 38.47
N LYS A 207 -4.17 -10.56 37.68
CA LYS A 207 -5.57 -10.89 38.01
C LYS A 207 -5.72 -11.74 39.27
N ASP A 208 -4.76 -12.62 39.53
CA ASP A 208 -4.83 -13.58 40.62
C ASP A 208 -4.35 -13.00 41.96
N THR A 209 -3.35 -12.10 41.93
CA THR A 209 -2.68 -11.59 43.14
C THR A 209 -2.97 -10.13 43.44
N GLY A 210 -3.43 -9.35 42.45
CA GLY A 210 -3.56 -7.89 42.60
C GLY A 210 -2.22 -7.15 42.62
N GLU A 211 -1.10 -7.83 42.31
CA GLU A 211 0.23 -7.21 42.29
C GLU A 211 0.43 -6.33 41.06
N ILE A 212 1.00 -5.14 41.27
CA ILE A 212 1.31 -4.17 40.20
C ILE A 212 2.56 -4.62 39.46
N VAL A 213 2.48 -4.66 38.13
CA VAL A 213 3.62 -4.99 37.26
C VAL A 213 4.53 -3.79 37.08
N GLU A 214 5.73 -3.86 37.63
CA GLU A 214 6.75 -2.82 37.43
C GLU A 214 7.37 -2.84 36.02
N GLY A 215 7.82 -1.67 35.55
CA GLY A 215 8.52 -1.53 34.27
C GLY A 215 7.61 -1.39 33.03
N ILE A 216 6.30 -1.21 33.20
CA ILE A 216 5.35 -0.98 32.10
C ILE A 216 4.60 0.35 32.29
N ALA A 217 4.68 1.23 31.30
CA ALA A 217 3.82 2.40 31.20
C ALA A 217 2.58 2.06 30.38
N VAL A 218 1.40 2.11 31.01
CA VAL A 218 0.12 1.98 30.30
C VAL A 218 -0.30 3.36 29.82
N LEU A 219 -0.43 3.51 28.50
CA LEU A 219 -0.94 4.72 27.86
C LEU A 219 -2.24 4.36 27.13
N PRO A 220 -3.38 5.01 27.46
CA PRO A 220 -4.62 4.80 26.73
C PRO A 220 -4.43 5.24 25.27
N ARG A 221 -4.77 4.35 24.34
CA ARG A 221 -4.72 4.64 22.90
C ARG A 221 -6.14 4.74 22.36
N PRO A 222 -6.44 5.74 21.51
CA PRO A 222 -7.72 5.77 20.83
C PRO A 222 -7.87 4.54 19.92
N PRO A 223 -9.11 4.13 19.62
CA PRO A 223 -9.35 3.06 18.66
C PRO A 223 -8.67 3.38 17.33
N LYS A 224 -8.05 2.36 16.72
CA LYS A 224 -7.45 2.48 15.39
C LYS A 224 -8.57 2.40 14.35
N PHE A 225 -8.65 3.39 13.47
CA PHE A 225 -9.50 3.35 12.30
C PHE A 225 -8.81 2.56 11.17
N SER A 226 -9.53 1.64 10.55
CA SER A 226 -9.09 0.92 9.35
C SER A 226 -10.28 0.73 8.41
N ILE A 227 -10.01 0.82 7.10
CA ILE A 227 -10.95 0.50 6.05
C ILE A 227 -10.39 -0.76 5.37
N GLU A 228 -11.15 -1.84 5.42
CA GLU A 228 -10.84 -3.10 4.73
C GLU A 228 -11.77 -3.23 3.52
N ILE A 229 -11.19 -3.52 2.36
CA ILE A 229 -11.94 -3.66 1.10
C ILE A 229 -11.42 -4.89 0.38
N ASP A 230 -12.37 -5.72 -0.03
CA ASP A 230 -12.10 -6.85 -0.92
C ASP A 230 -11.88 -6.32 -2.33
N VAL A 231 -10.62 -6.17 -2.72
CA VAL A 231 -10.22 -5.91 -4.10
C VAL A 231 -9.59 -7.17 -4.66
N GLU A 232 -10.06 -7.59 -5.84
CA GLU A 232 -9.41 -8.66 -6.59
C GLU A 232 -8.07 -8.11 -7.09
N GLU A 233 -6.95 -8.63 -6.56
CA GLU A 233 -5.64 -8.25 -7.06
C GLU A 233 -5.55 -8.56 -8.56
N PRO A 234 -4.99 -7.65 -9.38
CA PRO A 234 -4.81 -7.91 -10.80
C PRO A 234 -3.97 -9.18 -10.95
N LYS A 235 -4.51 -10.18 -11.68
CA LYS A 235 -3.87 -11.48 -11.88
C LYS A 235 -2.42 -11.26 -12.31
N LYS A 236 -1.47 -11.55 -11.42
CA LYS A 236 -0.06 -11.67 -11.79
C LYS A 236 0.03 -12.82 -12.76
N GLU A 237 0.22 -12.52 -14.05
CA GLU A 237 0.61 -13.55 -15.02
C GLU A 237 1.83 -14.27 -14.46
N ARG A 238 1.63 -15.54 -14.06
CA ARG A 238 2.74 -16.42 -13.72
C ARG A 238 3.60 -16.50 -14.97
N ARG A 239 4.80 -15.93 -14.91
CA ARG A 239 5.86 -16.27 -15.85
C ARG A 239 6.20 -17.74 -15.59
N GLU A 240 5.68 -18.63 -16.40
CA GLU A 240 6.25 -19.97 -16.54
C GLU A 240 7.67 -19.78 -17.07
N GLY A 241 8.64 -20.24 -16.27
CA GLY A 241 10.06 -20.18 -16.59
C GLY A 241 10.50 -21.33 -17.49
#